data_AF-A0A1V4YU26-F1
#
_entry.id   AF-A0A1V4YU26-F1
#
_cell.length_a   1.000
_cell.length_b   1.000
_cell.length_c   1.000
_cell.angle_alpha   90.00
_cell.angle_beta   90.00
_cell.angle_gamma   90.00
#
_symmetry.space_group_name_H-M   'P 1'
#
loop_
_entity.id
_entity.type
_entity.pdbx_description
1 polymer ?
#
loop_
_entity_poly.entity_id
_entity_poly.type
_entity_poly.pdbx_seq_one_letter_code
_entity_poly.pdbx_strand_id
1 'polypeptide(L)'
;MSGGYWAYKDIEMVEILKEIGDSIKNDYPILSAMLTGLAKELEDITHRMDWDYSCDTSIEDKVAFEIESVHRILNAVDIQDIIKNKDGYSG
;
A
#
# COMPACT_ATOMS: atom_id res chain seq x y z
N MET A 1 9.53 15.76 -22.77
CA MET A 1 8.06 15.78 -22.77
C MET A 1 7.63 15.80 -21.32
N SER A 2 6.88 16.80 -20.89
CA SER A 2 6.43 16.94 -19.51
C SER A 2 5.34 15.89 -19.27
N GLY A 3 5.74 14.74 -18.69
CA GLY A 3 4.82 13.71 -18.22
C GLY A 3 3.78 14.36 -17.33
N GLY A 4 2.56 14.44 -17.84
CA GLY A 4 1.45 15.10 -17.17
C GLY A 4 1.22 14.41 -15.85
N TYR A 5 1.39 15.17 -14.77
CA TYR A 5 0.98 14.78 -13.43
C TYR A 5 -0.55 14.67 -13.46
N TRP A 6 -1.08 13.49 -13.80
CA TRP A 6 -2.51 13.23 -13.75
C TRP A 6 -2.87 13.18 -12.27
N ALA A 7 -3.51 14.25 -11.79
CA ALA A 7 -3.87 14.45 -10.39
C ALA A 7 -4.72 13.29 -9.87
N TYR A 8 -4.05 12.25 -9.37
CA TYR A 8 -4.67 11.05 -8.84
C TYR A 8 -5.39 11.41 -7.55
N LYS A 9 -6.73 11.36 -7.59
CA LYS A 9 -7.62 11.55 -6.43
C LYS A 9 -7.36 10.52 -5.31
N ASP A 10 -6.61 9.45 -5.57
CA ASP A 10 -6.34 8.37 -4.62
C ASP A 10 -5.16 8.65 -3.67
N ILE A 11 -4.44 9.77 -3.84
CA ILE A 11 -3.41 10.23 -2.89
C ILE A 11 -4.04 10.55 -1.52
N GLU A 12 -5.26 11.09 -1.51
CA GLU A 12 -5.94 11.49 -0.26
C GLU A 12 -6.19 10.29 0.66
N MET A 13 -6.60 9.14 0.12
CA MET A 13 -6.81 7.93 0.92
C MET A 13 -5.48 7.38 1.47
N VAL A 14 -4.41 7.37 0.66
CA VAL A 14 -3.07 6.94 1.09
C VAL A 14 -2.55 7.84 2.21
N GLU A 15 -2.70 9.15 2.06
CA GLU A 15 -2.31 10.14 3.06
C GLU A 15 -3.11 9.97 4.36
N ILE A 16 -4.44 9.86 4.29
CA ILE A 16 -5.29 9.63 5.46
C ILE A 16 -4.90 8.35 6.21
N LEU A 17 -4.63 7.26 5.49
CA LEU A 17 -4.23 6.00 6.12
C LEU A 17 -2.87 6.12 6.83
N LYS A 18 -1.91 6.85 6.23
CA LYS A 18 -0.61 7.15 6.85
C LYS A 18 -0.79 8.03 8.09
N GLU A 19 -1.57 9.10 8.01
CA GLU A 19 -1.83 10.01 9.14
C GLU A 19 -2.50 9.30 10.32
N ILE A 20 -3.54 8.51 10.06
CA ILE A 20 -4.21 7.71 11.10
C ILE A 20 -3.21 6.72 11.69
N GLY A 21 -2.48 5.99 10.85
CA GLY A 21 -1.46 5.02 11.28
C GLY A 21 -0.41 5.65 12.18
N ASP A 22 0.12 6.82 11.83
CA ASP A 22 1.10 7.54 12.64
C ASP A 22 0.51 8.06 13.94
N SER A 23 -0.73 8.58 13.91
CA SER A 23 -1.40 9.13 15.10
C SER A 23 -1.61 8.08 16.21
N ILE A 24 -1.78 6.81 15.84
CA ILE A 24 -2.03 5.70 16.77
C ILE A 24 -0.81 4.82 17.03
N LYS A 25 0.36 5.14 16.45
CA LYS A 25 1.55 4.27 16.42
C LYS A 25 2.04 3.81 17.79
N ASN A 26 1.95 4.68 18.80
CA ASN A 26 2.45 4.37 20.14
C ASN A 26 1.45 3.53 20.95
N ASP A 27 0.15 3.76 20.77
CA ASP A 27 -0.91 3.10 21.54
C ASP A 27 -1.33 1.76 20.90
N TYR A 28 -1.32 1.72 19.56
CA TYR A 28 -1.78 0.58 18.75
C TYR A 28 -0.76 0.28 17.62
N PRO A 29 0.47 -0.16 17.95
CA PRO A 29 1.55 -0.34 16.97
C PRO A 29 1.22 -1.36 15.88
N ILE A 30 0.44 -2.40 16.19
CA ILE A 30 0.01 -3.41 15.20
C ILE A 30 -0.97 -2.78 14.20
N LEU A 31 -1.98 -2.06 14.69
CA LEU A 31 -2.97 -1.41 13.83
C LEU A 31 -2.32 -0.30 12.99
N SER A 32 -1.39 0.46 13.57
CA SER A 32 -0.55 1.43 12.85
C SER A 32 0.23 0.78 11.70
N ALA A 33 0.90 -0.35 11.96
CA ALA A 33 1.65 -1.08 10.94
C ALA A 33 0.74 -1.63 9.83
N MET A 34 -0.47 -2.08 10.15
CA MET A 34 -1.45 -2.51 9.15
C MET A 34 -1.90 -1.35 8.25
N LEU A 35 -2.27 -0.21 8.84
CA LEU A 35 -2.75 0.96 8.09
C LEU A 35 -1.65 1.53 7.19
N THR A 36 -0.44 1.66 7.71
CA THR A 36 0.72 2.16 6.96
C THR A 36 1.18 1.17 5.87
N GLY A 37 1.12 -0.14 6.14
CA GLY A 37 1.40 -1.18 5.15
C GLY A 37 0.39 -1.18 4.00
N LEU A 38 -0.90 -1.09 4.31
CA LEU A 38 -1.96 -0.97 3.31
C LEU A 38 -1.79 0.30 2.45
N ALA A 39 -1.50 1.44 3.07
CA ALA A 39 -1.27 2.69 2.35
C ALA A 39 -0.14 2.57 1.32
N LYS A 40 0.96 1.89 1.70
CA LYS A 40 2.11 1.67 0.80
C LYS A 40 1.76 0.82 -0.41
N GLU A 41 1.04 -0.30 -0.22
CA GLU A 41 0.66 -1.15 -1.35
C GLU A 41 -0.31 -0.45 -2.30
N LEU A 42 -1.26 0.33 -1.77
CA LEU A 42 -2.17 1.14 -2.58
C LEU A 42 -1.45 2.22 -3.39
N GLU A 43 -0.43 2.86 -2.80
CA GLU A 43 0.41 3.85 -3.50
C GLU A 43 1.16 3.22 -4.68
N ASP A 44 1.75 2.03 -4.52
CA ASP A 44 2.48 1.38 -5.61
C ASP A 44 1.56 0.88 -6.73
N ILE A 45 0.39 0.33 -6.38
CA ILE A 45 -0.62 -0.10 -7.36
C ILE A 45 -1.12 1.10 -8.18
N THR A 46 -1.46 2.21 -7.52
CA THR A 46 -1.96 3.42 -8.21
C THR A 46 -0.88 4.03 -9.09
N HIS A 47 0.38 4.06 -8.65
CA HIS A 47 1.50 4.55 -9.46
C HIS A 47 1.74 3.69 -10.71
N ARG A 48 1.63 2.36 -10.62
CA ARG A 48 1.72 1.46 -11.79
C ARG A 48 0.58 1.68 -12.78
N MET A 49 -0.63 1.92 -12.28
CA MET A 49 -1.77 2.27 -13.13
C MET A 49 -1.55 3.62 -13.83
N ASP A 50 -1.04 4.62 -13.13
CA ASP A 50 -0.73 5.93 -13.71
C ASP A 50 0.32 5.83 -14.83
N TRP A 51 1.35 5.01 -14.63
CA TRP A 51 2.35 4.72 -15.66
C TRP A 51 1.79 3.97 -16.88
N ASP A 52 0.79 3.11 -16.70
CA ASP A 52 0.05 2.48 -17.81
C ASP A 52 -0.79 3.52 -18.57
N TYR A 53 -1.52 4.37 -17.84
CA TYR A 53 -2.40 5.38 -18.43
C TYR A 53 -1.67 6.54 -19.11
N SER A 54 -0.50 6.93 -18.61
CA SER A 54 0.36 7.94 -19.22
C SER A 54 1.06 7.46 -20.50
N CYS A 55 0.87 6.19 -20.89
CA CYS A 55 1.52 5.54 -22.03
C CYS A 55 3.05 5.45 -21.91
N ASP A 56 3.61 5.69 -20.72
CA ASP A 56 5.05 5.54 -20.46
C ASP A 56 5.43 4.05 -20.37
N THR A 57 4.50 3.20 -19.94
CA THR A 57 4.62 1.73 -19.94
C THR A 57 3.29 1.08 -20.32
N SER A 58 3.26 -0.24 -20.57
CA SER A 58 2.01 -0.99 -20.78
C SER A 58 1.94 -2.21 -19.86
N ILE A 59 0.84 -2.34 -19.12
CA ILE A 59 0.46 -3.56 -18.41
C ILE A 59 -0.14 -4.52 -19.44
N GLU A 60 0.69 -5.43 -19.96
CA GLU A 60 0.32 -6.36 -21.03
C GLU A 60 -0.78 -7.35 -20.61
N ASP A 61 -0.80 -7.75 -19.33
CA ASP A 61 -1.80 -8.66 -18.76
C ASP A 61 -2.50 -8.01 -17.55
N LYS A 62 -3.64 -7.35 -17.83
CA LYS A 62 -4.45 -6.66 -16.82
C LYS A 62 -5.03 -7.60 -15.77
N VAL A 63 -5.36 -8.84 -16.16
CA VAL A 63 -5.96 -9.82 -15.24
C VAL A 63 -4.92 -10.31 -14.25
N ALA A 64 -3.71 -10.64 -14.72
CA ALA A 64 -2.60 -11.00 -13.84
C ALA A 64 -2.25 -9.85 -12.88
N PHE A 65 -2.24 -8.60 -13.36
CA PHE A 65 -2.01 -7.42 -12.53
C PHE A 65 -3.09 -7.24 -11.45
N GLU A 66 -4.38 -7.38 -11.80
CA GLU A 66 -5.47 -7.28 -10.83
C GLU A 66 -5.36 -8.36 -9.74
N ILE A 67 -5.07 -9.61 -10.13
CA ILE A 67 -4.86 -10.72 -9.19
C ILE A 67 -3.66 -10.45 -8.28
N GLU A 68 -2.53 -10.00 -8.84
CA GLU A 68 -1.33 -9.62 -8.09
C GLU A 68 -1.65 -8.50 -7.09
N SER A 69 -2.34 -7.46 -7.54
CA SER A 69 -2.71 -6.30 -6.73
C SER A 69 -3.60 -6.69 -5.54
N VAL A 70 -4.60 -7.54 -5.76
CA VAL A 70 -5.45 -8.07 -4.69
C VAL A 70 -4.64 -8.88 -3.69
N HIS A 71 -3.75 -9.77 -4.15
CA HIS A 71 -2.88 -10.52 -3.23
C HIS A 71 -1.96 -9.62 -2.41
N ARG A 72 -1.39 -8.58 -3.03
CA ARG A 72 -0.55 -7.61 -2.34
C ARG A 72 -1.31 -6.86 -1.25
N ILE A 73 -2.54 -6.40 -1.54
CA ILE A 73 -3.41 -5.77 -0.54
C ILE A 73 -3.72 -6.72 0.61
N LEU A 74 -4.06 -7.98 0.32
CA LEU A 74 -4.35 -8.98 1.35
C LEU A 74 -3.12 -9.29 2.22
N ASN A 75 -1.93 -9.34 1.62
CA ASN A 75 -0.67 -9.59 2.32
C ASN A 75 -0.17 -8.37 3.12
N ALA A 76 -0.47 -7.14 2.68
CA ALA A 76 -0.20 -5.92 3.45
C ALA A 76 -0.86 -5.93 4.82
N VAL A 77 -1.99 -6.63 4.90
CA VAL A 77 -2.85 -6.77 6.08
C VAL A 77 -2.55 -8.06 6.83
N ASP A 78 -1.61 -8.90 6.36
CA ASP A 78 -1.28 -10.16 7.04
C ASP A 78 -0.42 -9.91 8.29
N ILE A 79 -1.10 -9.76 9.42
CA ILE A 79 -0.54 -9.47 10.76
C ILE A 79 0.41 -10.58 11.24
N GLN A 80 0.45 -11.74 10.58
CA GLN A 80 1.26 -12.89 10.98
C GLN A 80 2.75 -12.56 11.13
N ASP A 81 3.29 -11.65 10.31
CA ASP A 81 4.71 -11.23 10.41
C ASP A 81 4.96 -10.20 11.52
N ILE A 82 3.93 -9.47 11.96
CA ILE A 82 4.00 -8.55 13.10
C ILE A 82 3.89 -9.34 14.42
N ILE A 83 3.05 -10.37 14.47
CA ILE A 83 2.87 -11.22 15.66
C ILE A 83 4.10 -12.10 15.92
N LYS A 84 4.69 -12.71 14.88
CA LYS A 84 5.91 -13.54 15.04
C LYS A 84 7.09 -12.79 15.65
N ASN A 85 7.21 -11.48 15.42
CA ASN A 85 8.25 -10.65 16.03
C ASN A 85 8.00 -10.34 17.52
N LYS A 86 6.78 -10.56 18.02
CA LYS A 86 6.43 -10.31 19.43
C LYS A 86 6.74 -11.51 20.34
N ASP A 87 6.63 -12.73 19.81
CA ASP A 87 6.96 -13.96 20.53
C ASP A 87 8.48 -14.18 20.72
N GLY A 88 9.31 -13.36 20.07
CA GLY A 88 10.76 -13.30 20.28
C GLY A 88 11.20 -12.57 21.56
N TYR A 89 10.29 -11.90 22.28
CA TYR A 89 10.54 -11.33 23.61
C TYR A 89 10.13 -12.30 24.72
N SER A 90 10.77 -13.47 24.72
CA SER A 90 10.78 -14.39 25.87
C SER A 90 12.22 -14.47 26.38
N GLY A 91 12.67 -13.44 27.11
CA GLY A 91 14.01 -13.38 27.69
C GLY A 91 14.12 -12.28 28.73
#